data_AF-A0A6C0I9Z8-F1
#
_entry.id   AF-A0A6C0I9Z8-F1
#
_cell.length_a   1.000
_cell.length_b   1.000
_cell.length_c   1.000
_cell.angle_alpha   90.00
_cell.angle_beta   90.00
_cell.angle_gamma   90.00
#
_symmetry.space_group_name_H-M   'P 1'
#
loop_
_entity.id
_entity.type
_entity.pdbx_description
1 polymer ?
#
loop_
_entity_poly.entity_id
_entity_poly.type
_entity_poly.pdbx_seq_one_letter_code
_entity_poly.pdbx_strand_id
1 'polypeptide(L)'
;MSSYTYLIKDTANTDLLIDDIISHNNSGRISVLCYHVTNRFSKYPFVQVMLEKQYSHSFEEIDVPLMTILPNDGVNFSTSVLNLVKTMLLELGCDPSPLDESAVVGLINKNKLLLVDISPVDIYRISITRLNKTWFALPTEIMNTQTICNIPISQSVTNLFLNMPELGMLHNPQTNNSMYPLPDAVYTGANFKKVEFCSVFGNSKEQIYNACGEYFYFYRIFEDAVREGGWKRSYLESDSETETIIKSIVDNEFGRYNRGGINRYALFPGNYATHIEKTNRFSLTDDIINGLLGEKDTIVIQYENEELDTILPDLLVKEYESFTPISYHMLNKGILGEKYEVENQDKYMVL
;
A
#
# COMPACT_ATOMS: atom_id res chain seq x y z
N MET A 1 12.80 18.99 1.64
CA MET A 1 12.49 17.83 0.78
C MET A 1 13.79 17.14 0.47
N SER A 2 13.86 15.82 0.68
CA SER A 2 15.05 15.03 0.32
C SER A 2 15.18 14.99 -1.20
N SER A 3 16.38 15.29 -1.70
CA SER A 3 16.69 15.13 -3.13
C SER A 3 16.73 13.65 -3.49
N TYR A 4 16.28 13.31 -4.69
CA TYR A 4 16.36 11.95 -5.22
C TYR A 4 16.74 11.97 -6.70
N THR A 5 17.30 10.85 -7.15
CA THR A 5 17.52 10.54 -8.55
C THR A 5 16.77 9.25 -8.88
N TYR A 6 16.08 9.22 -10.01
CA TYR A 6 15.37 8.04 -10.48
C TYR A 6 16.01 7.54 -11.78
N LEU A 7 17.03 6.69 -11.64
CA LEU A 7 17.94 6.30 -12.72
C LEU A 7 17.23 5.62 -13.90
N ILE A 8 16.06 5.01 -13.68
CA ILE A 8 15.31 4.38 -14.77
C ILE A 8 14.87 5.37 -15.84
N LYS A 9 14.67 6.66 -15.48
CA LYS A 9 14.33 7.72 -16.44
C LYS A 9 15.40 7.86 -17.52
N ASP A 10 16.67 7.68 -17.15
CA ASP A 10 17.81 7.83 -18.05
C ASP A 10 17.89 6.70 -19.10
N THR A 11 17.14 5.61 -18.90
CA THR A 11 17.06 4.47 -19.83
C THR A 11 15.90 4.57 -20.81
N ALA A 12 14.98 5.52 -20.60
CA ALA A 12 13.80 5.68 -21.41
C ALA A 12 14.15 6.41 -22.72
N ASN A 13 13.73 5.84 -23.85
CA ASN A 13 13.84 6.51 -25.14
C ASN A 13 12.75 7.57 -25.26
N THR A 14 13.15 8.84 -25.42
CA THR A 14 12.25 9.98 -25.59
C THR A 14 11.84 10.18 -27.05
N ASP A 15 12.65 9.68 -28.00
CA ASP A 15 12.40 9.79 -29.43
C ASP A 15 11.45 8.67 -29.86
N LEU A 16 10.19 8.79 -29.46
CA LEU A 16 9.14 7.80 -29.71
C LEU A 16 8.57 7.96 -31.12
N LEU A 17 8.84 7.00 -32.00
CA LEU A 17 8.10 6.87 -33.24
C LEU A 17 6.97 5.85 -33.03
N ILE A 18 5.76 6.18 -33.49
CA ILE A 18 4.61 5.26 -33.45
C ILE A 18 4.95 3.94 -34.16
N ASP A 19 5.78 4.02 -35.21
CA ASP A 19 6.29 2.87 -35.97
C ASP A 19 7.17 1.92 -35.14
N ASP A 20 7.76 2.37 -34.03
CA ASP A 20 8.50 1.51 -33.10
C ASP A 20 7.57 0.58 -32.31
N ILE A 21 6.29 0.94 -32.21
CA ILE A 21 5.28 0.22 -31.42
C ILE A 21 4.37 -0.61 -32.33
N ILE A 22 4.04 -0.10 -33.52
CA ILE A 22 3.16 -0.72 -34.51
C ILE A 22 3.99 -1.53 -35.52
N SER A 23 3.86 -2.85 -35.54
CA SER A 23 4.35 -3.63 -36.67
C SER A 23 3.41 -3.47 -37.86
N HIS A 24 3.89 -2.88 -38.97
CA HIS A 24 3.25 -2.72 -40.29
C HIS A 24 1.83 -3.34 -40.41
N ASN A 25 0.79 -2.49 -40.29
CA ASN A 25 -0.65 -2.77 -40.40
C ASN A 25 -1.36 -3.51 -39.25
N ASN A 26 -0.68 -3.84 -38.14
CA ASN A 26 -1.32 -4.43 -36.96
C ASN A 26 -1.37 -3.45 -35.79
N SER A 27 -2.45 -3.48 -35.00
CA SER A 27 -2.53 -2.74 -33.74
C SER A 27 -1.36 -3.10 -32.82
N GLY A 28 -0.69 -2.10 -32.26
CA GLY A 28 0.32 -2.29 -31.22
C GLY A 28 -0.32 -2.39 -29.84
N ARG A 29 0.27 -3.18 -28.95
CA ARG A 29 -0.05 -3.14 -27.51
C ARG A 29 1.18 -2.66 -26.75
N ILE A 30 0.97 -1.74 -25.82
CA ILE A 30 2.01 -1.17 -24.98
C ILE A 30 1.57 -1.21 -23.52
N SER A 31 2.50 -1.57 -22.64
CA SER A 31 2.30 -1.49 -21.20
C SER A 31 2.60 -0.07 -20.72
N VAL A 32 1.69 0.52 -19.95
CA VAL A 32 1.82 1.89 -19.44
C VAL A 32 2.11 1.83 -17.95
N LEU A 33 3.38 2.00 -17.56
CA LEU A 33 3.81 2.02 -16.17
C LEU A 33 3.83 3.45 -15.65
N CYS A 34 2.82 3.79 -14.85
CA CYS A 34 2.80 5.08 -14.18
C CYS A 34 3.42 4.94 -12.79
N TYR A 35 4.24 5.89 -12.40
CA TYR A 35 4.84 5.94 -11.08
C TYR A 35 4.62 7.31 -10.43
N HIS A 36 4.41 7.30 -9.12
CA HIS A 36 4.33 8.48 -8.29
C HIS A 36 5.45 8.44 -7.25
N VAL A 37 6.25 9.50 -7.17
CA VAL A 37 7.27 9.65 -6.12
C VAL A 37 6.69 10.40 -4.92
N THR A 38 6.49 9.69 -3.83
CA THR A 38 6.12 10.29 -2.55
C THR A 38 7.37 10.81 -1.85
N ASN A 39 7.46 12.13 -1.66
CA ASN A 39 8.62 12.79 -1.03
C ASN A 39 8.23 13.76 0.09
N ARG A 40 6.95 13.78 0.49
CA ARG A 40 6.44 14.60 1.59
C ARG A 40 6.04 13.69 2.75
N PHE A 41 6.30 14.17 3.96
CA PHE A 41 5.85 13.53 5.21
C PHE A 41 6.38 12.09 5.44
N SER A 42 7.40 11.67 4.69
CA SER A 42 8.05 10.36 4.81
C SER A 42 9.53 10.51 5.17
N LYS A 43 10.10 9.51 5.88
CA LYS A 43 11.54 9.45 6.21
C LYS A 43 12.42 9.47 4.95
N TYR A 44 12.01 8.72 3.92
CA TYR A 44 12.69 8.65 2.63
C TYR A 44 11.70 8.85 1.48
N PRO A 45 12.14 9.40 0.33
CA PRO A 45 11.33 9.38 -0.86
C PRO A 45 11.16 7.95 -1.37
N PHE A 46 9.99 7.59 -1.88
CA PHE A 46 9.71 6.25 -2.40
C PHE A 46 8.75 6.27 -3.59
N VAL A 47 8.74 5.18 -4.35
CA VAL A 47 7.87 5.00 -5.51
C VAL A 47 6.59 4.28 -5.10
N GLN A 48 5.46 4.77 -5.61
CA GLN A 48 4.21 4.02 -5.71
C GLN A 48 3.92 3.80 -7.20
N VAL A 49 3.50 2.60 -7.57
CA VAL A 49 3.27 2.21 -8.96
C VAL A 49 1.77 2.08 -9.18
N MET A 50 1.24 2.77 -10.19
CA MET A 50 -0.16 2.64 -10.56
C MET A 50 -0.37 1.38 -11.41
N LEU A 51 -1.24 0.50 -10.94
CA LEU A 51 -1.60 -0.77 -11.57
C LEU A 51 -3.11 -0.82 -11.84
N GLU A 52 -3.52 -1.74 -12.71
CA GLU A 52 -4.91 -1.96 -13.08
C GLU A 52 -5.36 -3.37 -12.67
N LYS A 53 -6.49 -3.42 -11.96
CA LYS A 53 -7.20 -4.63 -11.61
C LYS A 53 -7.95 -5.16 -12.83
N GLN A 54 -7.62 -6.37 -13.23
CA GLN A 54 -8.16 -7.05 -14.40
C GLN A 54 -8.80 -8.38 -13.99
N TYR A 55 -9.66 -8.91 -14.86
CA TYR A 55 -10.24 -10.24 -14.71
C TYR A 55 -9.62 -11.16 -15.74
N SER A 56 -8.82 -12.12 -15.28
CA SER A 56 -8.11 -13.11 -16.09
C SER A 56 -8.60 -14.49 -15.71
N HIS A 57 -9.11 -15.25 -16.69
CA HIS A 57 -9.53 -16.65 -16.49
C HIS A 57 -10.51 -16.90 -15.33
N SER A 58 -11.37 -15.92 -15.02
CA SER A 58 -12.34 -15.92 -13.89
C SER A 58 -11.77 -15.58 -12.51
N PHE A 59 -10.51 -15.18 -12.44
CA PHE A 59 -9.88 -14.66 -11.22
C PHE A 59 -9.56 -13.18 -11.39
N GLU A 60 -9.54 -12.48 -10.27
CA GLU A 60 -9.17 -11.08 -10.19
C GLU A 60 -7.68 -10.98 -9.88
N GLU A 61 -6.96 -10.18 -10.67
CA GLU A 61 -5.53 -9.91 -10.46
C GLU A 61 -5.20 -8.45 -10.78
N ILE A 62 -4.08 -7.96 -10.27
CA ILE A 62 -3.56 -6.62 -10.55
C ILE A 62 -2.40 -6.73 -11.54
N ASP A 63 -2.51 -6.03 -12.67
CA ASP A 63 -1.51 -6.01 -13.75
C ASP A 63 -1.08 -4.58 -14.12
N VAL A 64 -0.06 -4.44 -14.95
CA VAL A 64 0.30 -3.16 -15.57
C VAL A 64 -0.78 -2.79 -16.60
N PRO A 65 -1.29 -1.54 -16.60
CA PRO A 65 -2.27 -1.08 -17.58
C PRO A 65 -1.79 -1.30 -19.02
N LEU A 66 -2.68 -1.82 -19.87
CA LEU A 66 -2.39 -2.08 -21.28
C LEU A 66 -3.15 -1.12 -22.18
N MET A 67 -2.42 -0.43 -23.06
CA MET A 67 -2.99 0.41 -24.10
C MET A 67 -2.85 -0.27 -25.46
N THR A 68 -3.94 -0.27 -26.24
CA THR A 68 -3.93 -0.64 -27.66
C THR A 68 -3.79 0.63 -28.49
N ILE A 69 -2.85 0.63 -29.42
CA ILE A 69 -2.61 1.73 -30.36
C ILE A 69 -3.05 1.27 -31.74
N LEU A 70 -3.95 2.02 -32.37
CA LEU A 70 -4.44 1.72 -33.70
C LEU A 70 -3.59 2.45 -34.76
N PRO A 71 -3.31 1.81 -35.91
CA PRO A 71 -2.70 2.50 -37.03
C PRO A 71 -3.65 3.60 -37.53
N ASN A 72 -3.11 4.81 -37.75
CA ASN A 72 -3.83 5.98 -38.29
C ASN A 72 -4.79 6.73 -37.34
N ASP A 73 -4.65 6.60 -36.02
CA ASP A 73 -5.54 7.33 -35.09
C ASP A 73 -5.47 8.86 -35.24
N GLY A 74 -4.46 9.43 -35.90
CA GLY A 74 -4.32 10.88 -36.13
C GLY A 74 -4.15 11.73 -34.86
N VAL A 75 -4.39 11.13 -33.69
CA VAL A 75 -4.18 11.68 -32.35
C VAL A 75 -2.71 11.49 -31.97
N ASN A 76 -2.14 12.51 -31.34
CA ASN A 76 -0.80 12.44 -30.76
C ASN A 76 -0.74 11.31 -29.71
N PHE A 77 0.24 10.41 -29.87
CA PHE A 77 0.45 9.26 -28.99
C PHE A 77 0.48 9.63 -27.50
N SER A 78 1.24 10.68 -27.14
CA SER A 78 1.33 11.18 -25.77
C SER A 78 -0.02 11.64 -25.24
N THR A 79 -0.86 12.27 -26.08
CA THR A 79 -2.22 12.67 -25.70
C THR A 79 -3.10 11.47 -25.38
N SER A 80 -3.03 10.40 -26.18
CA SER A 80 -3.78 9.16 -25.90
C SER A 80 -3.36 8.53 -24.57
N VAL A 81 -2.04 8.42 -24.34
CA VAL A 81 -1.46 7.93 -23.07
C VAL A 81 -1.96 8.74 -21.89
N LEU A 82 -1.86 10.08 -21.96
CA LEU A 82 -2.34 10.94 -20.90
C LEU A 82 -3.84 10.78 -20.67
N ASN A 83 -4.66 10.68 -21.72
CA ASN A 83 -6.10 10.49 -21.55
C ASN A 83 -6.43 9.21 -20.78
N LEU A 84 -5.71 8.11 -21.03
CA LEU A 84 -5.82 6.88 -20.24
C LEU A 84 -5.47 7.16 -18.77
N VAL A 85 -4.29 7.71 -18.51
CA VAL A 85 -3.78 7.97 -17.14
C VAL A 85 -4.69 8.92 -16.37
N LYS A 86 -5.16 10.00 -17.01
CA LYS A 86 -6.11 10.96 -16.43
C LYS A 86 -7.43 10.29 -16.06
N THR A 87 -7.94 9.38 -16.91
CA THR A 87 -9.16 8.62 -16.63
C THR A 87 -9.00 7.73 -15.39
N MET A 88 -7.86 7.03 -15.29
CA MET A 88 -7.54 6.18 -14.13
C MET A 88 -7.42 6.99 -12.83
N LEU A 89 -6.80 8.16 -12.87
CA LEU A 89 -6.68 9.05 -11.71
C LEU A 89 -8.03 9.66 -11.28
N LEU A 90 -8.86 10.06 -12.24
CA LEU A 90 -10.21 10.57 -11.97
C LEU A 90 -11.11 9.51 -11.32
N GLU A 91 -10.94 8.24 -11.68
CA GLU A 91 -11.62 7.11 -11.04
C GLU A 91 -11.36 7.07 -9.52
N LEU A 92 -10.17 7.48 -9.10
CA LEU A 92 -9.74 7.54 -7.70
C LEU A 92 -10.07 8.88 -7.03
N GLY A 93 -10.72 9.80 -7.73
CA GLY A 93 -11.02 11.15 -7.24
C GLY A 93 -9.82 12.08 -7.17
N CYS A 94 -8.70 11.74 -7.82
CA CYS A 94 -7.52 12.59 -7.91
C CYS A 94 -7.73 13.69 -8.96
N ASP A 95 -7.07 14.85 -8.80
CA ASP A 95 -7.05 15.90 -9.81
C ASP A 95 -5.86 15.72 -10.77
N PRO A 96 -6.09 15.29 -12.03
CA PRO A 96 -5.01 15.08 -12.98
C PRO A 96 -4.64 16.35 -13.77
N SER A 97 -5.19 17.52 -13.42
CA SER A 97 -4.89 18.79 -14.08
C SER A 97 -3.39 19.16 -14.14
N PRO A 98 -2.53 18.75 -13.18
CA PRO A 98 -1.09 18.99 -13.26
C PRO A 98 -0.36 18.17 -14.33
N LEU A 99 -1.00 17.17 -14.95
CA LEU A 99 -0.37 16.33 -15.96
C LEU A 99 -0.42 16.97 -17.36
N ASP A 100 0.75 17.15 -17.96
CA ASP A 100 0.97 17.55 -19.33
C ASP A 100 1.83 16.53 -20.10
N GLU A 101 2.23 16.85 -21.33
CA GLU A 101 3.02 15.96 -22.18
C GLU A 101 4.38 15.58 -21.57
N SER A 102 4.95 16.38 -20.66
CA SER A 102 6.21 16.07 -19.99
C SER A 102 6.10 14.93 -18.98
N ALA A 103 4.88 14.57 -18.57
CA ALA A 103 4.63 13.40 -17.74
C ALA A 103 4.95 12.10 -18.50
N VAL A 104 4.89 12.08 -19.83
CA VAL A 104 5.29 10.91 -20.64
C VAL A 104 6.82 10.90 -20.75
N VAL A 105 7.47 10.07 -19.93
CA VAL A 105 8.94 10.06 -19.81
C VAL A 105 9.60 9.43 -21.03
N GLY A 106 9.07 8.31 -21.51
CA GLY A 106 9.63 7.61 -22.68
C GLY A 106 9.42 6.10 -22.63
N LEU A 107 9.91 5.40 -23.66
CA LEU A 107 9.75 3.96 -23.84
C LEU A 107 11.00 3.21 -23.42
N ILE A 108 10.83 2.16 -22.62
CA ILE A 108 11.88 1.22 -22.30
C ILE A 108 11.79 0.06 -23.31
N ASN A 109 12.53 0.21 -24.41
CA ASN A 109 12.39 -0.59 -25.65
C ASN A 109 12.42 -2.11 -25.46
N LYS A 110 13.20 -2.63 -24.49
CA LYS A 110 13.31 -4.09 -24.27
C LYS A 110 11.97 -4.73 -23.90
N ASN A 111 11.06 -3.98 -23.27
CA ASN A 111 9.84 -4.53 -22.67
C ASN A 111 8.55 -3.91 -23.20
N LYS A 112 8.63 -3.01 -24.21
CA LYS A 112 7.48 -2.21 -24.66
C LYS A 112 6.73 -1.56 -23.48
N LEU A 113 7.51 -0.99 -22.56
CA LEU A 113 7.04 -0.38 -21.33
C LEU A 113 7.17 1.14 -21.44
N LEU A 114 6.04 1.83 -21.53
CA LEU A 114 5.99 3.27 -21.52
C LEU A 114 5.99 3.76 -20.07
N LEU A 115 6.95 4.62 -19.74
CA LEU A 115 7.10 5.17 -18.40
C LEU A 115 6.39 6.53 -18.32
N VAL A 116 5.55 6.72 -17.29
CA VAL A 116 4.78 7.95 -17.07
C VAL A 116 4.97 8.45 -15.64
N ASP A 117 5.43 9.71 -15.48
CA ASP A 117 5.58 10.39 -14.20
C ASP A 117 4.26 11.04 -13.78
N ILE A 118 3.63 10.50 -12.75
CA ILE A 118 2.42 11.07 -12.15
C ILE A 118 2.68 11.75 -10.80
N SER A 119 3.94 11.93 -10.42
CA SER A 119 4.35 12.62 -9.17
C SER A 119 3.80 14.05 -8.99
N PRO A 120 3.45 14.81 -10.06
CA PRO A 120 2.77 16.10 -9.89
C PRO A 120 1.33 16.02 -9.35
N VAL A 121 0.69 14.85 -9.41
CA VAL A 121 -0.70 14.65 -8.96
C VAL A 121 -0.73 14.31 -7.47
N ASP A 122 -1.62 14.97 -6.73
CA ASP A 122 -1.86 14.64 -5.32
C ASP A 122 -2.64 13.32 -5.22
N ILE A 123 -1.96 12.27 -4.78
CA ILE A 123 -2.54 10.94 -4.51
C ILE A 123 -2.65 10.63 -3.01
N TYR A 124 -2.58 11.65 -2.14
CA TYR A 124 -2.72 11.43 -0.70
C TYR A 124 -4.20 11.17 -0.34
N ARG A 125 -4.42 10.31 0.66
CA ARG A 125 -5.75 10.04 1.25
C ARG A 125 -6.74 9.43 0.26
N ILE A 126 -6.27 8.62 -0.69
CA ILE A 126 -7.16 7.94 -1.61
C ILE A 126 -7.95 6.85 -0.87
N SER A 127 -9.26 6.90 -1.02
CA SER A 127 -10.19 5.83 -0.66
C SER A 127 -10.25 4.84 -1.80
N ILE A 128 -9.64 3.66 -1.66
CA ILE A 128 -9.68 2.63 -2.70
C ILE A 128 -10.62 1.51 -2.27
N THR A 129 -11.55 1.18 -3.16
CA THR A 129 -12.50 0.08 -3.05
C THR A 129 -12.12 -1.02 -4.03
N ARG A 130 -12.52 -2.27 -3.78
CA ARG A 130 -12.42 -3.39 -4.72
C ARG A 130 -13.22 -3.14 -6.01
N LEU A 131 -14.12 -2.16 -6.04
CA LEU A 131 -14.78 -1.75 -7.27
C LEU A 131 -13.87 -0.90 -8.17
N ASN A 132 -12.86 -0.23 -7.62
CA ASN A 132 -11.90 0.54 -8.40
C ASN A 132 -10.99 -0.41 -9.20
N LYS A 133 -10.80 -0.09 -10.48
CA LYS A 133 -9.83 -0.72 -11.36
C LYS A 133 -8.42 -0.24 -11.08
N THR A 134 -8.25 1.03 -10.74
CA THR A 134 -6.93 1.62 -10.50
C THR A 134 -6.45 1.37 -9.07
N TRP A 135 -5.21 0.92 -8.91
CA TRP A 135 -4.58 0.64 -7.61
C TRP A 135 -3.15 1.20 -7.55
N PHE A 136 -2.67 1.51 -6.35
CA PHE A 136 -1.28 1.91 -6.11
C PHE A 136 -0.54 0.85 -5.29
N ALA A 137 0.55 0.33 -5.83
CA ALA A 137 1.39 -0.71 -5.24
C ALA A 137 2.73 -0.14 -4.77
N LEU A 138 3.25 -0.65 -3.65
CA LEU A 138 4.66 -0.48 -3.31
C LEU A 138 5.50 -1.52 -4.06
N PRO A 139 6.76 -1.22 -4.41
CA PRO A 139 7.67 -2.19 -5.01
C PRO A 139 7.84 -3.48 -4.17
N THR A 140 7.82 -3.36 -2.85
CA THR A 140 7.89 -4.50 -1.91
C THR A 140 6.65 -5.38 -1.97
N GLU A 141 5.46 -4.81 -2.18
CA GLU A 141 4.27 -5.62 -2.43
C GLU A 141 4.33 -6.34 -3.77
N ILE A 142 4.87 -5.70 -4.82
CA ILE A 142 5.03 -6.36 -6.11
C ILE A 142 6.03 -7.52 -6.03
N MET A 143 7.20 -7.29 -5.43
CA MET A 143 8.30 -8.27 -5.46
C MET A 143 8.17 -9.35 -4.37
N ASN A 144 7.71 -8.98 -3.17
CA ASN A 144 7.77 -9.85 -1.99
C ASN A 144 6.41 -10.47 -1.66
N THR A 145 5.39 -9.66 -1.37
CA THR A 145 4.08 -10.17 -0.92
C THR A 145 3.21 -10.65 -2.08
N GLN A 146 3.40 -10.08 -3.27
CA GLN A 146 2.69 -10.35 -4.51
C GLN A 146 1.18 -10.17 -4.40
N THR A 147 0.73 -9.34 -3.46
CA THR A 147 -0.68 -9.05 -3.19
C THR A 147 -0.85 -7.63 -2.67
N ILE A 148 -2.03 -7.05 -2.90
CA ILE A 148 -2.50 -5.81 -2.28
C ILE A 148 -3.90 -6.07 -1.72
N CYS A 149 -4.08 -5.96 -0.40
CA CYS A 149 -5.38 -6.18 0.27
C CYS A 149 -6.09 -7.48 -0.20
N ASN A 150 -5.36 -8.60 -0.24
CA ASN A 150 -5.82 -9.92 -0.72
C ASN A 150 -6.20 -9.99 -2.21
N ILE A 151 -5.74 -9.04 -3.02
CA ILE A 151 -5.82 -9.13 -4.48
C ILE A 151 -4.44 -9.53 -5.00
N PRO A 152 -4.30 -10.66 -5.72
CA PRO A 152 -3.01 -11.09 -6.24
C PRO A 152 -2.50 -10.13 -7.31
N ILE A 153 -1.20 -9.89 -7.31
CA ILE A 153 -0.49 -9.19 -8.39
C ILE A 153 -0.08 -10.24 -9.42
N SER A 154 -0.29 -9.95 -10.71
CA SER A 154 0.01 -10.91 -11.77
C SER A 154 1.50 -11.25 -11.79
N GLN A 155 1.83 -12.52 -12.06
CA GLN A 155 3.22 -12.98 -12.10
C GLN A 155 4.04 -12.22 -13.17
N SER A 156 3.38 -11.70 -14.21
CA SER A 156 4.01 -10.85 -15.22
C SER A 156 4.58 -9.58 -14.61
N VAL A 157 3.82 -8.89 -13.75
CA VAL A 157 4.28 -7.69 -13.04
C VAL A 157 5.38 -8.03 -12.04
N THR A 158 5.21 -9.09 -11.26
CA THR A 158 6.24 -9.57 -10.33
C THR A 158 7.56 -9.84 -11.05
N ASN A 159 7.51 -10.58 -12.16
CA ASN A 159 8.69 -10.88 -12.96
C ASN A 159 9.29 -9.62 -13.59
N LEU A 160 8.48 -8.65 -13.99
CA LEU A 160 8.97 -7.37 -14.51
C LEU A 160 9.83 -6.66 -13.46
N PHE A 161 9.36 -6.54 -12.22
CA PHE A 161 10.10 -5.87 -11.14
C PHE A 161 11.30 -6.67 -10.65
N LEU A 162 11.24 -8.00 -10.63
CA LEU A 162 12.39 -8.84 -10.28
C LEU A 162 13.50 -8.75 -11.35
N ASN A 163 13.14 -8.64 -12.63
CA ASN A 163 14.11 -8.49 -13.73
C ASN A 163 14.58 -7.04 -13.92
N MET A 164 13.81 -6.06 -13.45
CA MET A 164 14.13 -4.63 -13.50
C MET A 164 13.80 -3.95 -12.17
N PRO A 165 14.57 -4.23 -11.11
CA PRO A 165 14.31 -3.67 -9.78
C PRO A 165 14.36 -2.14 -9.76
N GLU A 166 15.08 -1.53 -10.70
CA GLU A 166 15.18 -0.07 -10.84
C GLU A 166 13.85 0.63 -11.13
N LEU A 167 12.79 -0.10 -11.50
CA LEU A 167 11.43 0.42 -11.59
C LEU A 167 10.82 0.78 -10.22
N GLY A 168 11.41 0.31 -9.13
CA GLY A 168 10.96 0.59 -7.77
C GLY A 168 11.95 1.40 -6.94
N MET A 169 13.15 1.69 -7.45
CA MET A 169 14.27 2.18 -6.66
C MET A 169 14.59 3.66 -6.91
N LEU A 170 14.70 4.43 -5.82
CA LEU A 170 15.20 5.79 -5.85
C LEU A 170 16.60 5.85 -5.22
N HIS A 171 17.41 6.77 -5.71
CA HIS A 171 18.79 6.93 -5.28
C HIS A 171 19.00 8.30 -4.64
N ASN A 172 19.87 8.36 -3.64
CA ASN A 172 20.26 9.59 -2.98
C ASN A 172 21.49 10.21 -3.67
N PRO A 173 21.35 11.37 -4.34
CA PRO A 173 22.46 12.00 -5.04
C PRO A 173 23.57 12.49 -4.09
N GLN A 174 23.29 12.65 -2.80
CA GLN A 174 24.26 13.15 -1.82
C GLN A 174 25.19 12.05 -1.28
N THR A 175 24.86 10.77 -1.48
CA THR A 175 25.58 9.62 -0.92
C THR A 175 26.18 8.74 -2.02
N ASN A 176 26.70 9.37 -3.08
CA ASN A 176 27.23 8.68 -4.26
C ASN A 176 26.18 7.75 -4.92
N ASN A 177 24.94 8.24 -5.02
CA ASN A 177 23.79 7.48 -5.52
C ASN A 177 23.56 6.17 -4.76
N SER A 178 23.65 6.17 -3.42
CA SER A 178 23.19 5.01 -2.66
C SER A 178 21.66 4.90 -2.75
N MET A 179 21.15 3.68 -2.85
CA MET A 179 19.71 3.43 -2.89
C MET A 179 19.04 3.86 -1.58
N TYR A 180 17.86 4.50 -1.68
CA TYR A 180 16.97 4.67 -0.52
C TYR A 180 16.35 3.31 -0.14
N PRO A 181 16.17 3.01 1.15
CA PRO A 181 15.42 1.82 1.56
C PRO A 181 14.02 1.81 0.96
N LEU A 182 13.53 0.62 0.58
CA LEU A 182 12.13 0.47 0.14
C LEU A 182 11.21 0.32 1.36
N PRO A 183 10.02 0.95 1.36
CA PRO A 183 9.06 0.74 2.44
C PRO A 183 8.33 -0.59 2.28
N ASP A 184 7.94 -1.21 3.38
CA ASP A 184 7.01 -2.33 3.43
C ASP A 184 5.56 -1.83 3.59
N ALA A 185 4.61 -2.56 3.02
CA ALA A 185 3.20 -2.31 3.28
C ALA A 185 2.82 -2.88 4.65
N VAL A 186 2.23 -2.03 5.49
CA VAL A 186 1.70 -2.43 6.80
C VAL A 186 0.32 -1.83 7.01
N TYR A 187 -0.43 -2.39 7.97
CA TYR A 187 -1.86 -2.16 8.08
C TYR A 187 -2.29 -1.80 9.50
N THR A 188 -3.34 -1.01 9.62
CA THR A 188 -4.13 -0.87 10.85
C THR A 188 -5.60 -1.03 10.54
N GLY A 189 -6.36 -1.59 11.47
CA GLY A 189 -7.81 -1.70 11.36
C GLY A 189 -8.52 -0.91 12.45
N ALA A 190 -9.64 -0.27 12.09
CA ALA A 190 -10.51 0.36 13.07
C ALA A 190 -11.93 0.61 12.55
N ASN A 191 -12.78 1.20 13.39
CA ASN A 191 -14.03 1.80 12.95
C ASN A 191 -13.79 2.98 11.99
N PHE A 192 -14.80 3.30 11.18
CA PHE A 192 -14.75 4.31 10.13
C PHE A 192 -14.13 5.66 10.54
N LYS A 193 -14.53 6.22 11.68
CA LYS A 193 -14.05 7.55 12.11
C LYS A 193 -12.54 7.55 12.36
N LYS A 194 -12.05 6.49 13.01
CA LYS A 194 -10.62 6.33 13.26
C LYS A 194 -9.87 6.02 11.97
N VAL A 195 -10.46 5.25 11.06
CA VAL A 195 -9.86 4.97 9.75
C VAL A 195 -9.65 6.26 8.95
N GLU A 196 -10.69 7.09 8.85
CA GLU A 196 -10.64 8.38 8.14
C GLU A 196 -9.66 9.37 8.80
N PHE A 197 -9.62 9.40 10.14
CA PHE A 197 -8.64 10.23 10.85
C PHE A 197 -7.20 9.78 10.55
N CYS A 198 -6.92 8.48 10.67
CA CYS A 198 -5.57 7.96 10.49
C CYS A 198 -5.09 7.97 9.02
N SER A 199 -6.00 8.05 8.05
CA SER A 199 -5.61 8.22 6.64
C SER A 199 -5.02 9.60 6.35
N VAL A 200 -5.36 10.59 7.18
CA VAL A 200 -4.89 11.97 7.07
C VAL A 200 -3.68 12.23 7.98
N PHE A 201 -3.74 11.75 9.22
CA PHE A 201 -2.79 12.09 10.28
C PHE A 201 -1.84 10.95 10.64
N GLY A 202 -1.86 9.85 9.91
CA GLY A 202 -1.08 8.67 10.28
C GLY A 202 -1.66 7.93 11.48
N ASN A 203 -1.00 6.83 11.86
CA ASN A 203 -1.38 6.10 13.06
C ASN A 203 -1.00 6.87 14.33
N SER A 204 -1.79 6.71 15.40
CA SER A 204 -1.52 7.32 16.70
C SER A 204 -0.80 6.32 17.62
N LYS A 205 -0.08 6.83 18.63
CA LYS A 205 0.48 5.96 19.67
C LYS A 205 -0.65 5.39 20.52
N GLU A 206 -0.57 4.11 20.84
CA GLU A 206 -1.56 3.40 21.66
C GLU A 206 -0.87 2.43 22.60
N GLN A 207 -1.43 2.21 23.77
CA GLN A 207 -1.01 1.11 24.64
C GLN A 207 -1.79 -0.15 24.25
N ILE A 208 -1.18 -1.00 23.42
CA ILE A 208 -1.78 -2.26 22.97
C ILE A 208 -1.44 -3.40 23.92
N TYR A 209 -0.23 -3.37 24.47
CA TYR A 209 0.30 -4.37 25.37
C TYR A 209 0.47 -3.77 26.76
N ASN A 210 -0.05 -4.44 27.78
CA ASN A 210 0.00 -3.96 29.16
C ASN A 210 1.43 -3.90 29.74
N ALA A 211 2.39 -4.61 29.14
CA ALA A 211 3.76 -4.69 29.64
C ALA A 211 4.63 -3.48 29.26
N CYS A 212 4.20 -2.65 28.31
CA CYS A 212 4.95 -1.48 27.83
C CYS A 212 4.04 -0.27 27.65
N GLY A 213 4.64 0.89 27.36
CA GLY A 213 3.95 2.14 27.11
C GLY A 213 3.28 2.23 25.74
N GLU A 214 3.04 3.47 25.29
CA GLU A 214 2.40 3.74 24.01
C GLU A 214 3.40 3.79 22.86
N TYR A 215 3.11 3.04 21.80
CA TYR A 215 3.90 3.00 20.56
C TYR A 215 2.99 2.98 19.33
N PHE A 216 3.56 3.10 18.14
CA PHE A 216 2.81 2.93 16.90
C PHE A 216 2.79 1.46 16.52
N TYR A 217 1.58 0.89 16.45
CA TYR A 217 1.40 -0.54 16.22
C TYR A 217 0.78 -0.82 14.86
N PHE A 218 1.31 -1.82 14.17
CA PHE A 218 0.85 -2.21 12.84
C PHE A 218 0.77 -3.73 12.71
N TYR A 219 0.02 -4.17 11.70
CA TYR A 219 0.00 -5.52 11.20
C TYR A 219 0.83 -5.63 9.93
N ARG A 220 1.67 -6.67 9.82
CA ARG A 220 2.40 -6.97 8.58
C ARG A 220 1.50 -7.50 7.47
N ILE A 221 0.45 -8.23 7.83
CA ILE A 221 -0.47 -8.85 6.87
C ILE A 221 -1.86 -8.21 6.95
N PHE A 222 -2.55 -8.16 5.82
CA PHE A 222 -3.83 -7.48 5.70
C PHE A 222 -4.92 -8.21 6.49
N GLU A 223 -4.93 -9.53 6.44
CA GLU A 223 -5.90 -10.44 7.05
C GLU A 223 -6.03 -10.22 8.56
N ASP A 224 -4.91 -9.99 9.24
CA ASP A 224 -4.89 -9.73 10.69
C ASP A 224 -5.48 -8.37 11.03
N ALA A 225 -5.21 -7.36 10.17
CA ALA A 225 -5.78 -6.03 10.33
C ALA A 225 -7.30 -6.02 10.09
N VAL A 226 -7.82 -6.90 9.22
CA VAL A 226 -9.27 -7.04 8.98
C VAL A 226 -10.02 -7.24 10.29
N ARG A 227 -9.50 -8.07 11.18
CA ARG A 227 -10.17 -8.33 12.46
C ARG A 227 -10.37 -7.06 13.27
N GLU A 228 -9.36 -6.20 13.35
CA GLU A 228 -9.50 -4.91 14.05
C GLU A 228 -10.31 -3.87 13.27
N GLY A 229 -10.32 -3.99 11.95
CA GLY A 229 -11.16 -3.19 11.08
C GLY A 229 -12.63 -3.58 11.18
N GLY A 230 -12.93 -4.86 11.45
CA GLY A 230 -14.29 -5.41 11.43
C GLY A 230 -14.95 -5.48 12.80
N TRP A 231 -14.18 -5.68 13.87
CA TRP A 231 -14.69 -5.92 15.22
C TRP A 231 -13.95 -5.12 16.28
N LYS A 232 -14.65 -4.72 17.34
CA LYS A 232 -14.07 -4.11 18.54
C LYS A 232 -13.19 -5.14 19.27
N ARG A 233 -12.02 -4.71 19.77
CA ARG A 233 -11.24 -5.53 20.71
C ARG A 233 -12.03 -5.75 22.00
N SER A 234 -12.22 -7.01 22.37
CA SER A 234 -12.97 -7.44 23.55
C SER A 234 -12.39 -6.96 24.88
N TYR A 235 -11.11 -6.60 24.92
CA TYR A 235 -10.38 -6.28 26.16
C TYR A 235 -10.29 -4.78 26.50
N LEU A 236 -10.80 -3.87 25.65
CA LEU A 236 -10.80 -2.42 25.94
C LEU A 236 -12.14 -1.98 26.55
N GLU A 237 -12.14 -2.07 27.88
CA GLU A 237 -12.85 -1.33 28.94
C GLU A 237 -14.38 -1.34 29.01
N SER A 238 -14.79 -1.65 30.24
CA SER A 238 -16.13 -1.77 30.81
C SER A 238 -16.53 -0.50 31.58
N ASP A 239 -16.34 0.68 30.98
CA ASP A 239 -16.83 1.92 31.57
C ASP A 239 -18.21 2.29 31.01
N SER A 240 -19.14 2.59 31.91
CA SER A 240 -20.58 2.74 31.65
C SER A 240 -20.93 3.94 30.75
N GLU A 241 -20.09 4.97 30.67
CA GLU A 241 -20.25 6.09 29.71
C GLU A 241 -19.95 5.66 28.26
N THR A 242 -19.15 4.60 28.09
CA THR A 242 -18.74 4.08 26.79
C THR A 242 -19.87 3.32 26.10
N GLU A 243 -20.85 2.77 26.83
CA GLU A 243 -21.89 1.90 26.24
C GLU A 243 -22.75 2.59 25.17
N THR A 244 -23.11 3.86 25.37
CA THR A 244 -23.97 4.58 24.41
C THR A 244 -23.22 4.89 23.11
N ILE A 245 -21.94 5.27 23.22
CA ILE A 245 -21.06 5.49 22.06
C ILE A 245 -20.77 4.17 21.36
N ILE A 246 -20.52 3.10 22.11
CA ILE A 246 -20.27 1.75 21.58
C ILE A 246 -21.48 1.26 20.79
N LYS A 247 -22.69 1.35 21.33
CA LYS A 247 -23.94 0.96 20.62
C LYS A 247 -24.15 1.73 19.31
N SER A 248 -23.57 2.92 19.17
CA SER A 248 -23.67 3.70 17.92
C SER A 248 -22.68 3.25 16.83
N ILE A 249 -21.60 2.53 17.20
CA ILE A 249 -20.54 2.13 16.27
C ILE A 249 -20.49 0.64 15.99
N VAL A 250 -21.12 -0.21 16.82
CA VAL A 250 -21.25 -1.66 16.60
C VAL A 250 -22.68 -2.06 16.25
N ASP A 251 -22.86 -3.18 15.57
CA ASP A 251 -24.15 -3.66 15.08
C ASP A 251 -24.62 -4.98 15.72
N ASN A 252 -23.77 -5.61 16.52
CA ASN A 252 -24.08 -6.86 17.22
C ASN A 252 -23.34 -6.97 18.56
N GLU A 253 -23.68 -8.01 19.33
CA GLU A 253 -23.09 -8.30 20.65
C GLU A 253 -21.62 -8.75 20.59
N PHE A 254 -21.16 -9.22 19.43
CA PHE A 254 -19.76 -9.60 19.19
C PHE A 254 -18.86 -8.41 18.83
N GLY A 255 -19.41 -7.19 18.86
CA GLY A 255 -18.65 -5.96 18.65
C GLY A 255 -18.32 -5.65 17.20
N ARG A 256 -19.00 -6.26 16.23
CA ARG A 256 -18.81 -5.97 14.80
C ARG A 256 -19.20 -4.53 14.51
N TYR A 257 -18.35 -3.79 13.80
CA TYR A 257 -18.62 -2.39 13.50
C TYR A 257 -19.75 -2.21 12.47
N ASN A 258 -20.51 -1.13 12.64
CA ASN A 258 -21.46 -0.63 11.64
C ASN A 258 -20.76 -0.32 10.32
N ARG A 259 -19.59 0.33 10.42
CA ARG A 259 -18.69 0.68 9.33
C ARG A 259 -17.26 0.60 9.84
N GLY A 260 -16.49 -0.30 9.25
CA GLY A 260 -15.12 -0.61 9.61
C GLY A 260 -14.20 -0.55 8.40
N GLY A 261 -12.91 -0.37 8.61
CA GLY A 261 -11.96 -0.20 7.52
C GLY A 261 -10.51 -0.42 7.94
N ILE A 262 -9.64 -0.30 6.95
CA ILE A 262 -8.20 -0.55 7.02
C ILE A 262 -7.47 0.68 6.50
N ASN A 263 -6.45 1.12 7.21
CA ASN A 263 -5.43 2.00 6.65
C ASN A 263 -4.22 1.18 6.23
N ARG A 264 -3.69 1.50 5.06
CA ARG A 264 -2.45 0.95 4.53
C ARG A 264 -1.37 2.03 4.57
N TYR A 265 -0.18 1.65 5.02
CA TYR A 265 0.95 2.54 5.21
C TYR A 265 2.17 2.01 4.47
N ALA A 266 3.00 2.93 4.00
CA ALA A 266 4.39 2.66 3.66
C ALA A 266 5.22 2.81 4.93
N LEU A 267 5.81 1.72 5.44
CA LEU A 267 6.67 1.70 6.62
C LEU A 267 8.13 1.48 6.20
N PHE A 268 9.02 2.34 6.67
CA PHE A 268 10.47 2.15 6.58
C PHE A 268 10.98 1.52 7.88
N PRO A 269 11.15 0.19 7.94
CA PRO A 269 11.47 -0.50 9.19
C PRO A 269 12.83 -0.07 9.77
N GLY A 270 13.73 0.44 8.92
CA GLY A 270 15.01 0.97 9.34
C GLY A 270 15.88 -0.08 10.02
N ASN A 271 16.52 0.28 11.13
CA ASN A 271 17.23 -0.68 11.96
C ASN A 271 16.23 -1.46 12.82
N TYR A 272 15.70 -2.56 12.30
CA TYR A 272 14.73 -3.37 13.04
C TYR A 272 15.39 -4.49 13.86
N ALA A 273 14.64 -5.01 14.81
CA ALA A 273 14.95 -6.26 15.52
C ALA A 273 13.73 -7.19 15.50
N THR A 274 13.98 -8.49 15.45
CA THR A 274 12.95 -9.50 15.66
C THR A 274 13.01 -9.98 17.09
N HIS A 275 11.89 -9.89 17.80
CA HIS A 275 11.69 -10.45 19.12
C HIS A 275 10.80 -11.68 19.03
N ILE A 276 11.26 -12.80 19.60
CA ILE A 276 10.54 -14.06 19.59
C ILE A 276 9.95 -14.28 20.99
N GLU A 277 8.62 -14.25 21.06
CA GLU A 277 7.84 -14.59 22.24
C GLU A 277 7.68 -16.11 22.35
N LYS A 278 8.29 -16.67 23.39
CA LYS A 278 8.21 -18.12 23.70
C LYS A 278 6.88 -18.55 24.30
N THR A 279 6.05 -17.58 24.69
CA THR A 279 4.74 -17.81 25.30
C THR A 279 3.70 -17.02 24.53
N ASN A 280 2.42 -17.33 24.69
CA ASN A 280 1.32 -16.61 24.04
C ASN A 280 1.04 -15.24 24.70
N ARG A 281 2.01 -14.69 25.42
CA ARG A 281 1.93 -13.41 26.14
C ARG A 281 3.12 -12.56 25.77
N PHE A 282 2.84 -11.31 25.44
CA PHE A 282 3.86 -10.30 25.20
C PHE A 282 4.65 -10.00 26.49
N SER A 283 5.97 -9.97 26.39
CA SER A 283 6.90 -9.89 27.52
C SER A 283 7.83 -8.67 27.48
N LEU A 284 7.90 -7.94 26.36
CA LEU A 284 8.74 -6.73 26.29
C LEU A 284 8.20 -5.62 27.19
N THR A 285 9.09 -5.04 27.99
CA THR A 285 8.83 -3.84 28.80
C THR A 285 9.53 -2.64 28.20
N ASP A 286 9.18 -1.43 28.64
CA ASP A 286 9.85 -0.20 28.20
C ASP A 286 11.35 -0.20 28.50
N ASP A 287 11.79 -0.82 29.60
CA ASP A 287 13.20 -0.95 29.94
C ASP A 287 13.95 -1.80 28.91
N ILE A 288 13.32 -2.86 28.39
CA ILE A 288 13.90 -3.71 27.34
C ILE A 288 13.88 -2.97 26.00
N ILE A 289 12.75 -2.35 25.67
CA ILE A 289 12.53 -1.65 24.39
C ILE A 289 13.47 -0.44 24.24
N ASN A 290 13.64 0.34 25.31
CA ASN A 290 14.45 1.56 25.30
C ASN A 290 15.90 1.31 25.74
N GLY A 291 16.14 0.25 26.51
CA GLY A 291 17.48 -0.21 26.89
C GLY A 291 18.09 -1.12 25.83
N LEU A 292 17.82 -2.42 25.92
CA LEU A 292 18.46 -3.44 25.07
C LEU A 292 18.17 -3.24 23.58
N LEU A 293 16.95 -2.83 23.24
CA LEU A 293 16.51 -2.58 21.87
C LEU A 293 16.48 -1.07 21.54
N GLY A 294 17.14 -0.24 22.36
CA GLY A 294 17.06 1.23 22.27
C GLY A 294 17.38 1.79 20.88
N GLU A 295 18.43 1.25 20.25
CA GLU A 295 18.91 1.65 18.92
C GLU A 295 18.04 1.16 17.74
N LYS A 296 16.99 0.37 18.03
CA LYS A 296 16.10 -0.20 17.02
C LYS A 296 14.90 0.72 16.79
N ASP A 297 14.66 1.06 15.53
CA ASP A 297 13.53 1.91 15.09
C ASP A 297 12.20 1.14 15.17
N THR A 298 12.27 -0.15 14.83
CA THR A 298 11.14 -1.07 14.68
C THR A 298 11.43 -2.39 15.37
N ILE A 299 10.42 -2.97 16.01
CA ILE A 299 10.48 -4.30 16.61
C ILE A 299 9.41 -5.15 15.95
N VAL A 300 9.83 -6.25 15.33
CA VAL A 300 8.95 -7.30 14.80
C VAL A 300 8.70 -8.30 15.91
N ILE A 301 7.44 -8.55 16.24
CA ILE A 301 7.03 -9.46 17.29
C ILE A 301 6.60 -10.77 16.64
N GLN A 302 7.23 -11.87 17.00
CA GLN A 302 6.89 -13.21 16.52
C GLN A 302 6.59 -14.11 17.70
N TYR A 303 5.50 -14.87 17.63
CA TYR A 303 5.15 -15.83 18.65
C TYR A 303 5.55 -17.23 18.19
N GLU A 304 6.24 -17.98 19.04
CA GLU A 304 6.70 -19.34 18.73
C GLU A 304 5.52 -20.32 18.64
N ASN A 305 4.45 -20.07 19.43
CA ASN A 305 3.20 -20.80 19.36
C ASN A 305 2.12 -19.91 18.72
N GLU A 306 1.63 -20.32 17.56
CA GLU A 306 0.59 -19.62 16.80
C GLU A 306 -0.83 -19.80 17.37
N GLU A 307 -1.01 -20.57 18.45
CA GLU A 307 -2.26 -20.70 19.21
C GLU A 307 -2.57 -19.44 20.05
N LEU A 308 -2.41 -18.27 19.45
CA LEU A 308 -2.90 -17.04 20.03
C LEU A 308 -4.42 -16.98 19.84
N ASP A 309 -5.16 -17.10 20.94
CA ASP A 309 -6.60 -16.82 21.00
C ASP A 309 -6.93 -15.39 20.52
N THR A 310 -5.92 -14.52 20.44
CA THR A 310 -6.02 -13.15 19.95
C THR A 310 -4.87 -12.84 18.99
N ILE A 311 -5.19 -12.65 17.71
CA ILE A 311 -4.34 -11.90 16.77
C ILE A 311 -3.96 -10.56 17.46
N LEU A 312 -2.78 -10.00 17.27
CA LEU A 312 -2.41 -8.67 17.83
C LEU A 312 -1.42 -8.03 16.86
N PRO A 313 -1.28 -6.69 16.85
CA PRO A 313 -0.32 -6.02 15.98
C PRO A 313 1.08 -6.57 16.21
N ASP A 314 1.73 -7.06 15.16
CA ASP A 314 3.00 -7.77 15.23
C ASP A 314 4.21 -6.87 14.86
N LEU A 315 3.96 -5.56 14.74
CA LEU A 315 4.97 -4.53 14.59
C LEU A 315 4.78 -3.44 15.63
N LEU A 316 5.88 -3.08 16.28
CA LEU A 316 6.02 -1.92 17.15
C LEU A 316 7.02 -0.95 16.51
N VAL A 317 6.59 0.28 16.27
CA VAL A 317 7.40 1.35 15.68
C VAL A 317 7.51 2.50 16.68
N LYS A 318 8.72 3.03 16.87
CA LYS A 318 8.99 4.09 17.86
C LYS A 318 8.73 5.50 17.33
N GLU A 319 9.14 5.75 16.08
CA GLU A 319 9.17 7.08 15.47
C GLU A 319 8.08 7.25 14.41
N TYR A 320 7.39 8.37 14.46
CA TYR A 320 6.25 8.68 13.59
C TYR A 320 6.66 8.81 12.12
N GLU A 321 7.84 9.38 11.86
CA GLU A 321 8.38 9.63 10.53
C GLU A 321 8.67 8.34 9.75
N SER A 322 8.76 7.21 10.46
CA SER A 322 9.07 5.91 9.85
C SER A 322 7.94 5.37 8.98
N PHE A 323 6.71 5.90 9.07
CA PHE A 323 5.60 5.48 8.24
C PHE A 323 4.84 6.63 7.60
N THR A 324 4.12 6.34 6.52
CA THR A 324 3.26 7.32 5.83
C THR A 324 1.98 6.62 5.36
N PRO A 325 0.78 7.16 5.66
CA PRO A 325 -0.46 6.61 5.11
C PRO A 325 -0.48 6.75 3.60
N ILE A 326 -0.81 5.67 2.88
CA ILE A 326 -0.84 5.65 1.41
C ILE A 326 -2.23 5.40 0.84
N SER A 327 -3.07 4.63 1.52
CA SER A 327 -4.47 4.44 1.14
C SER A 327 -5.31 4.00 2.33
N TYR A 328 -6.62 4.18 2.23
CA TYR A 328 -7.54 3.57 3.17
C TYR A 328 -8.69 2.87 2.44
N HIS A 329 -9.27 1.89 3.10
CA HIS A 329 -10.20 0.95 2.51
C HIS A 329 -11.34 0.65 3.49
N MET A 330 -12.57 0.63 3.00
CA MET A 330 -13.71 0.15 3.79
C MET A 330 -13.79 -1.37 3.69
N LEU A 331 -14.10 -2.07 4.78
CA LEU A 331 -14.33 -3.51 4.71
C LEU A 331 -15.72 -3.82 4.11
N ASN A 332 -15.81 -4.89 3.33
CA ASN A 332 -17.09 -5.36 2.82
C ASN A 332 -17.89 -6.03 3.95
N LYS A 333 -18.81 -5.30 4.55
CA LYS A 333 -19.65 -5.81 5.65
C LYS A 333 -20.45 -7.06 5.26
N GLY A 334 -20.81 -7.24 3.99
CA GLY A 334 -21.62 -8.37 3.52
C GLY A 334 -20.93 -9.73 3.61
N ILE A 335 -19.60 -9.74 3.71
CA ILE A 335 -18.80 -10.96 3.89
C ILE A 335 -18.21 -11.09 5.30
N LEU A 336 -18.42 -10.09 6.17
CA LEU A 336 -18.05 -10.20 7.58
C LEU A 336 -19.10 -11.05 8.30
N GLY A 337 -18.65 -12.09 8.99
CA GLY A 337 -19.50 -12.88 9.89
C GLY A 337 -20.01 -12.05 11.08
N GLU A 338 -20.82 -12.64 11.95
CA GLU A 338 -21.21 -11.97 13.19
C GLU A 338 -20.02 -11.76 14.12
N LYS A 339 -19.19 -12.80 14.24
CA LYS A 339 -17.89 -12.80 14.91
C LYS A 339 -16.77 -13.01 13.89
N TYR A 340 -15.55 -12.66 14.27
CA TYR A 340 -14.37 -13.00 13.49
C TYR A 340 -14.11 -14.51 13.52
N GLU A 341 -13.81 -15.09 12.37
CA GLU A 341 -13.51 -16.51 12.20
C GLU A 341 -12.20 -16.65 11.43
N VAL A 342 -11.17 -17.20 12.08
CA VAL A 342 -9.82 -17.37 11.51
C VAL A 342 -9.87 -18.19 10.21
N GLU A 343 -10.75 -19.19 10.14
CA GLU A 343 -10.96 -20.04 8.94
C GLU A 343 -11.48 -19.28 7.71
N ASN A 344 -11.95 -18.04 7.90
CA ASN A 344 -12.46 -17.18 6.84
C ASN A 344 -11.56 -15.97 6.57
N GLN A 345 -10.36 -15.92 7.17
CA GLN A 345 -9.48 -14.74 7.09
C GLN A 345 -9.07 -14.39 5.65
N ASP A 346 -8.89 -15.40 4.81
CA ASP A 346 -8.56 -15.29 3.39
C ASP A 346 -9.75 -14.81 2.53
N LYS A 347 -10.98 -14.97 3.03
CA LYS A 347 -12.21 -14.55 2.35
C LYS A 347 -12.57 -13.10 2.63
N TYR A 348 -12.01 -12.51 3.67
CA TYR A 348 -12.30 -11.11 3.97
C TYR A 348 -11.64 -10.18 2.96
N MET A 349 -12.41 -9.16 2.55
CA MET A 349 -12.05 -8.25 1.46
C MET A 349 -12.52 -6.84 1.79
N VAL A 350 -11.86 -5.88 1.18
CA VAL A 350 -12.34 -4.49 1.11
C VAL A 350 -13.58 -4.41 0.22
N LEU A 351 -14.45 -3.42 0.48
CA LEU A 351 -15.69 -3.12 -0.23
C LEU A 351 -15.45 -2.89 -1.71
#